data_AF-A0AA36IKH5-F1
#
_entry.id   AF-A0AA36IKH5-F1
#
_cell.length_a   1.000
_cell.length_b   1.000
_cell.length_c   1.000
_cell.angle_alpha   90.00
_cell.angle_beta   90.00
_cell.angle_gamma   90.00
#
_symmetry.space_group_name_H-M   'P 1'
#
loop_
_entity.id
_entity.type
_entity.pdbx_description
1 polymer ?
#
loop_
_entity_poly.entity_id
_entity_poly.type
_entity_poly.pdbx_seq_one_letter_code
_entity_poly.pdbx_strand_id
1 'polypeptide(L)'
;APEDAEASRAEIAQAQTKAAKLMFSRKDTTQLEAEQEANCRVECEDGTVMYKGPGGRLETHAERQSRLAHNCYMRFSRSLKCRDLPPSVMEAAKKRKHNKSILDSLFEDWLSAGEDWSESSIVLNHKSTETSKKRGRYVMKPYRTLKELHGKGMAEKLLQRKQEQQRAKGDAEPNWVEAHPDFPDVQDYMLLRVWDSTEFSEEEETSTSKSHKVEANVDSDQTRVLVKSMMGQRGLASGAPAAPAAAPPAPQDPAPPRAPKKSNPYSFAKVISGKLSVVSGKLTDVICWESKIQESSLSDQMKQGYKEELLKRKQGLQNTREALEAWYTSNSRTTDEDLSESAKTSYESLLGQAESITLDYAGLLKTLKPNLAPASAKKKASSKK
;
A
#
# COMPACT_ATOMS: atom_id res chain seq x y z
N ALA A 1 -45.57 -17.97 -10.03
CA ALA A 1 -45.30 -16.77 -9.22
C ALA A 1 -43.85 -16.75 -8.68
N PRO A 2 -42.81 -16.69 -9.54
CA PRO A 2 -41.43 -16.41 -9.12
C PRO A 2 -41.08 -14.91 -9.11
N GLU A 3 -41.84 -14.06 -9.81
CA GLU A 3 -41.54 -12.63 -9.94
C GLU A 3 -41.73 -11.84 -8.64
N ASP A 4 -42.70 -12.22 -7.80
CA ASP A 4 -42.95 -11.55 -6.51
C ASP A 4 -41.82 -11.76 -5.49
N ALA A 5 -41.06 -12.85 -5.61
CA ALA A 5 -39.94 -13.15 -4.71
C ALA A 5 -38.69 -12.31 -5.05
N GLU A 6 -38.55 -11.87 -6.30
CA GLU A 6 -37.41 -11.07 -6.75
C GLU A 6 -37.58 -9.59 -6.36
N ALA A 7 -38.80 -9.07 -6.50
CA ALA A 7 -39.16 -7.72 -6.04
C ALA A 7 -38.95 -7.55 -4.52
N SER A 8 -39.35 -8.55 -3.72
CA SER A 8 -39.13 -8.54 -2.27
C SER A 8 -37.65 -8.52 -1.87
N ARG A 9 -36.79 -9.25 -2.59
CA ARG A 9 -35.34 -9.24 -2.33
C ARG A 9 -34.69 -7.91 -2.67
N ALA A 10 -35.10 -7.27 -3.76
CA ALA A 10 -34.60 -5.95 -4.15
C ALA A 10 -34.99 -4.87 -3.13
N GLU A 11 -36.21 -4.94 -2.61
CA GLU A 11 -36.72 -3.99 -1.61
C GLU A 11 -36.02 -4.16 -0.25
N ILE A 12 -35.76 -5.41 0.18
CA ILE A 12 -34.96 -5.70 1.38
C ILE A 12 -33.51 -5.21 1.20
N ALA A 13 -32.90 -5.42 0.03
CA ALA A 13 -31.55 -4.94 -0.25
C ALA A 13 -31.47 -3.40 -0.26
N GLN A 14 -32.49 -2.71 -0.80
CA GLN A 14 -32.59 -1.25 -0.74
C GLN A 14 -32.81 -0.74 0.69
N ALA A 15 -33.66 -1.40 1.48
CA ALA A 15 -33.89 -1.05 2.87
C ALA A 15 -32.61 -1.22 3.71
N GLN A 16 -31.85 -2.30 3.50
CA GLN A 16 -30.57 -2.54 4.17
C GLN A 16 -29.50 -1.53 3.76
N THR A 17 -29.40 -1.17 2.47
CA THR A 17 -28.45 -0.13 2.04
C THR A 17 -28.84 1.26 2.54
N LYS A 18 -30.14 1.57 2.63
CA LYS A 18 -30.63 2.83 3.22
C LYS A 18 -30.38 2.89 4.73
N ALA A 19 -30.64 1.80 5.46
CA ALA A 19 -30.35 1.70 6.89
C ALA A 19 -28.85 1.77 7.19
N ALA A 20 -28.01 1.12 6.37
CA ALA A 20 -26.56 1.25 6.44
C ALA A 20 -26.13 2.71 6.18
N LYS A 21 -26.64 3.37 5.14
CA LYS A 21 -26.35 4.80 4.90
C LYS A 21 -26.77 5.71 6.07
N LEU A 22 -27.87 5.40 6.73
CA LEU A 22 -28.36 6.16 7.90
C LEU A 22 -27.57 5.89 9.18
N MET A 23 -27.03 4.68 9.35
CA MET A 23 -26.10 4.33 10.43
C MET A 23 -24.69 4.91 10.19
N PHE A 24 -24.30 5.11 8.92
CA PHE A 24 -22.98 5.64 8.52
C PHE A 24 -22.95 7.16 8.27
N SER A 25 -24.09 7.85 8.27
CA SER A 25 -24.05 9.31 8.37
C SER A 25 -23.61 9.65 9.78
N ARG A 26 -22.38 10.18 9.92
CA ARG A 26 -21.91 10.86 11.14
C ARG A 26 -23.10 11.54 11.81
N LYS A 27 -23.29 11.35 13.12
CA LYS A 27 -24.12 12.30 13.90
C LYS A 27 -23.67 13.67 13.46
N ASP A 28 -24.59 14.46 12.91
CA ASP A 28 -24.28 15.72 12.27
C ASP A 28 -23.57 16.63 13.29
N THR A 29 -22.23 16.60 13.30
CA THR A 29 -21.42 17.35 14.26
C THR A 29 -21.40 18.82 13.89
N THR A 30 -22.00 19.21 12.77
CA THR A 30 -22.05 20.59 12.28
C THR A 30 -22.64 21.53 13.33
N GLN A 31 -23.64 21.09 14.11
CA GLN A 31 -24.20 21.91 15.19
C GLN A 31 -23.20 22.10 16.34
N LEU A 32 -22.55 21.03 16.80
CA LEU A 32 -21.55 21.10 17.87
C LEU A 32 -20.31 21.89 17.45
N GLU A 33 -19.89 21.76 16.20
CA GLU A 33 -18.76 22.50 15.63
C GLU A 33 -19.09 23.98 15.47
N ALA A 34 -20.31 24.32 15.04
CA ALA A 34 -20.80 25.70 14.96
C ALA A 34 -20.93 26.34 16.35
N GLU A 35 -21.40 25.60 17.34
CA GLU A 35 -21.46 26.07 18.74
C GLU A 35 -20.05 26.29 19.31
N GLN A 36 -19.11 25.37 19.09
CA GLN A 36 -17.72 25.55 19.48
C GLN A 36 -17.07 26.74 18.77
N GLU A 37 -17.36 26.93 17.50
CA GLU A 37 -16.89 28.06 16.73
C GLU A 37 -17.43 29.39 17.28
N ALA A 38 -18.73 29.47 17.56
CA ALA A 38 -19.35 30.64 18.17
C ALA A 38 -18.72 30.96 19.54
N ASN A 39 -18.47 29.93 20.36
CA ASN A 39 -17.87 30.10 21.69
C ASN A 39 -16.41 30.57 21.65
N CYS A 40 -15.67 30.26 20.58
CA CYS A 40 -14.27 30.64 20.45
C CYS A 40 -14.05 31.93 19.64
N ARG A 41 -15.08 32.43 18.95
CA ARG A 41 -15.01 33.63 18.11
C ARG A 41 -14.85 34.89 18.96
N VAL A 42 -13.91 35.73 18.57
CA VAL A 42 -13.65 37.05 19.17
C VAL A 42 -13.60 38.07 18.05
N GLU A 43 -14.41 39.10 18.16
CA GLU A 43 -14.34 40.25 17.26
C GLU A 43 -13.38 41.28 17.86
N CYS A 44 -12.34 41.63 17.11
CA CYS A 44 -11.38 42.65 17.49
C CYS A 44 -11.91 44.05 17.12
N GLU A 45 -11.35 45.10 17.73
CA GLU A 45 -11.78 46.50 17.53
C GLU A 45 -11.64 46.97 16.07
N ASP A 46 -10.76 46.34 15.30
CA ASP A 46 -10.53 46.57 13.87
C ASP A 46 -11.56 45.85 12.96
N GLY A 47 -12.50 45.11 13.54
CA GLY A 47 -13.48 44.28 12.82
C GLY A 47 -12.92 42.93 12.36
N THR A 48 -11.67 42.59 12.70
CA THR A 48 -11.09 41.29 12.37
C THR A 48 -11.65 40.20 13.30
N VAL A 49 -12.08 39.08 12.71
CA VAL A 49 -12.56 37.93 13.47
C VAL A 49 -11.39 37.00 13.78
N MET A 50 -11.08 36.87 15.07
CA MET A 50 -10.06 35.99 15.61
C MET A 50 -10.70 34.87 16.44
N TYR A 51 -9.95 33.80 16.69
CA TYR A 51 -10.42 32.66 17.48
C TYR A 51 -9.49 32.40 18.66
N LYS A 52 -10.08 32.15 19.84
CA LYS A 52 -9.31 31.74 21.02
C LYS A 52 -8.84 30.29 20.89
N GLY A 53 -7.52 30.11 20.79
CA GLY A 53 -6.86 28.81 20.81
C GLY A 53 -6.58 28.29 22.23
N PRO A 54 -5.97 27.09 22.35
CA PRO A 54 -5.52 26.55 23.63
C PRO A 54 -4.54 27.51 24.31
N GLY A 55 -4.79 27.83 25.59
CA GLY A 55 -3.99 28.82 26.33
C GLY A 55 -4.38 30.28 26.06
N GLY A 56 -5.51 30.54 25.41
CA GLY A 56 -6.07 31.88 25.23
C GLY A 56 -5.40 32.71 24.14
N ARG A 57 -4.46 32.15 23.37
CA ARG A 57 -3.84 32.82 22.22
C ARG A 57 -4.90 33.08 21.14
N LEU A 58 -4.94 34.30 20.62
CA LEU A 58 -5.77 34.64 19.46
C LEU A 58 -5.09 34.12 18.18
N GLU A 59 -5.85 33.37 17.39
CA GLU A 59 -5.45 32.74 16.13
C GLU A 59 -6.37 33.24 15.01
N THR A 60 -5.82 33.45 13.83
CA THR A 60 -6.64 33.69 12.63
C THR A 60 -7.41 32.41 12.26
N HIS A 61 -8.47 32.55 11.45
CA HIS A 61 -9.25 31.38 10.98
C HIS A 61 -8.37 30.32 10.29
N ALA A 62 -7.42 30.75 9.45
CA ALA A 62 -6.50 29.87 8.74
C ALA A 62 -5.55 29.12 9.70
N GLU A 63 -5.02 29.81 10.71
CA GLU A 63 -4.19 29.19 11.75
C GLU A 63 -4.98 28.17 12.57
N ARG A 64 -6.23 28.49 12.94
CA ARG A 64 -7.13 27.57 13.64
C ARG A 64 -7.38 26.31 12.81
N GLN A 65 -7.73 26.45 11.52
CA GLN A 65 -7.93 25.30 10.63
C GLN A 65 -6.66 24.46 10.49
N SER A 66 -5.50 25.09 10.32
CA SER A 66 -4.20 24.41 10.26
C SER A 66 -3.90 23.63 11.54
N ARG A 67 -4.14 24.23 12.71
CA ARG A 67 -3.99 23.55 14.01
C ARG A 67 -4.94 22.39 14.18
N LEU A 68 -6.23 22.54 13.83
CA LEU A 68 -7.21 21.46 13.92
C LEU A 68 -6.84 20.30 13.00
N ALA A 69 -6.45 20.60 11.76
CA ALA A 69 -6.00 19.60 10.82
C ALA A 69 -4.73 18.88 11.33
N HIS A 70 -3.78 19.63 11.90
CA HIS A 70 -2.57 19.06 12.51
C HIS A 70 -2.91 18.14 13.68
N ASN A 71 -3.77 18.59 14.58
CA ASN A 71 -4.23 17.79 15.72
C ASN A 71 -4.91 16.49 15.25
N CYS A 72 -5.77 16.58 14.24
CA CYS A 72 -6.43 15.43 13.65
C CYS A 72 -5.42 14.43 13.06
N TYR A 73 -4.44 14.92 12.30
CA TYR A 73 -3.37 14.07 11.77
C TYR A 73 -2.51 13.45 12.88
N MET A 74 -2.26 14.17 13.97
CA MET A 74 -1.54 13.64 15.12
C MET A 74 -2.34 12.56 15.85
N ARG A 75 -3.67 12.69 15.97
CA ARG A 75 -4.55 11.63 16.48
C ARG A 75 -4.49 10.39 15.58
N PHE A 76 -4.61 10.58 14.27
CA PHE A 76 -4.44 9.50 13.29
C PHE A 76 -3.09 8.78 13.43
N SER A 77 -1.97 9.52 13.50
CA SER A 77 -0.64 8.94 13.64
C SER A 77 -0.48 8.13 14.93
N ARG A 78 -1.11 8.57 16.03
CA ARG A 78 -1.16 7.82 17.29
C ARG A 78 -2.05 6.57 17.16
N SER A 79 -3.18 6.67 16.48
CA SER A 79 -4.10 5.54 16.27
C SER A 79 -3.42 4.37 15.56
N LEU A 80 -2.55 4.63 14.58
CA LEU A 80 -1.77 3.61 13.88
C LEU A 80 -0.72 2.91 14.74
N LYS A 81 -0.38 3.48 15.91
CA LYS A 81 0.54 2.91 16.89
C LYS A 81 -0.19 2.27 18.08
N CYS A 82 -1.52 2.36 18.11
CA CYS A 82 -2.32 1.77 19.18
C CYS A 82 -2.20 0.25 19.13
N ARG A 83 -2.21 -0.39 20.31
CA ARG A 83 -2.13 -1.85 20.43
C ARG A 83 -3.36 -2.56 19.86
N ASP A 84 -4.51 -1.89 19.90
CA ASP A 84 -5.81 -2.44 19.50
C ASP A 84 -6.15 -2.13 18.03
N LEU A 85 -5.13 -1.91 17.19
CA LEU A 85 -5.33 -1.65 15.77
C LEU A 85 -5.81 -2.93 15.05
N PRO A 86 -6.95 -2.90 14.33
CA PRO A 86 -7.42 -4.07 13.59
C PRO A 86 -6.34 -4.65 12.66
N PRO A 87 -6.15 -5.98 12.61
CA PRO A 87 -5.08 -6.61 11.82
C PRO A 87 -5.10 -6.21 10.35
N SER A 88 -6.30 -6.07 9.77
CA SER A 88 -6.52 -5.62 8.39
C SER A 88 -5.94 -4.23 8.11
N VAL A 89 -6.14 -3.29 9.03
CA VAL A 89 -5.58 -1.94 8.98
C VAL A 89 -4.08 -1.97 9.21
N MET A 90 -3.59 -2.83 10.12
CA MET A 90 -2.17 -3.01 10.38
C MET A 90 -1.41 -3.55 9.16
N GLU A 91 -1.99 -4.51 8.44
CA GLU A 91 -1.43 -5.00 7.19
C GLU A 91 -1.37 -3.91 6.12
N ALA A 92 -2.46 -3.16 5.96
CA ALA A 92 -2.48 -2.00 5.07
C ALA A 92 -1.42 -0.98 5.49
N ALA A 93 -1.25 -0.74 6.80
CA ALA A 93 -0.22 0.07 7.42
C ALA A 93 1.20 -0.36 7.07
N LYS A 94 1.51 -1.65 7.18
CA LYS A 94 2.85 -2.20 6.90
C LYS A 94 3.25 -2.02 5.43
N LYS A 95 2.30 -2.09 4.50
CA LYS A 95 2.53 -1.84 3.07
C LYS A 95 2.93 -0.39 2.74
N ARG A 96 2.81 0.55 3.68
CA ARG A 96 3.09 2.00 3.48
C ARG A 96 4.52 2.44 3.64
N LYS A 97 5.49 1.58 4.02
CA LYS A 97 6.87 2.03 4.28
C LYS A 97 7.47 2.91 3.16
N HIS A 98 6.96 2.82 1.93
CA HIS A 98 7.40 3.65 0.80
C HIS A 98 6.29 4.45 0.08
N ASN A 99 5.03 4.39 0.51
CA ASN A 99 3.93 5.00 -0.24
C ASN A 99 3.05 5.94 0.60
N LYS A 100 3.26 7.25 0.42
CA LYS A 100 2.49 8.31 1.07
C LYS A 100 1.00 8.27 0.69
N SER A 101 0.65 7.89 -0.53
CA SER A 101 -0.76 7.90 -0.98
C SER A 101 -1.62 6.90 -0.20
N ILE A 102 -1.03 5.79 0.26
CA ILE A 102 -1.74 4.81 1.09
C ILE A 102 -1.94 5.37 2.51
N LEU A 103 -1.02 6.19 3.02
CA LEU A 103 -1.22 6.89 4.29
C LEU A 103 -2.35 7.91 4.20
N ASP A 104 -2.41 8.66 3.10
CA ASP A 104 -3.46 9.65 2.85
C ASP A 104 -4.82 8.97 2.70
N SER A 105 -4.92 7.89 1.91
CA SER A 105 -6.17 7.11 1.76
C SER A 105 -6.67 6.52 3.07
N LEU A 106 -5.76 6.04 3.92
CA LEU A 106 -6.13 5.52 5.24
C LEU A 106 -6.50 6.62 6.24
N PHE A 107 -5.93 7.81 6.09
CA PHE A 107 -6.33 8.96 6.90
C PHE A 107 -7.74 9.40 6.53
N GLU A 108 -8.06 9.44 5.24
CA GLU A 108 -9.42 9.71 4.76
C GLU A 108 -10.42 8.64 5.20
N ASP A 109 -10.06 7.36 5.16
CA ASP A 109 -10.91 6.25 5.63
C ASP A 109 -11.17 6.35 7.14
N TRP A 110 -10.13 6.60 7.93
CA TRP A 110 -10.23 6.80 9.38
C TRP A 110 -11.08 8.03 9.76
N LEU A 111 -10.91 9.13 9.02
CA LEU A 111 -11.73 10.33 9.19
C LEU A 111 -13.20 10.07 8.86
N SER A 112 -13.45 9.38 7.75
CA SER A 112 -14.80 9.02 7.29
C SER A 112 -15.50 8.11 8.30
N ALA A 113 -14.74 7.23 8.95
CA ALA A 113 -15.18 6.35 10.03
C ALA A 113 -15.24 7.00 11.42
N GLY A 114 -15.22 8.35 11.50
CA GLY A 114 -15.39 9.04 12.78
C GLY A 114 -14.26 8.82 13.78
N GLU A 115 -13.04 8.60 13.30
CA GLU A 115 -11.86 8.28 14.12
C GLU A 115 -11.86 6.87 14.75
N ASP A 116 -12.79 5.98 14.36
CA ASP A 116 -12.84 4.58 14.78
C ASP A 116 -12.40 3.64 13.64
N TRP A 117 -11.36 2.84 13.89
CA TRP A 117 -10.89 1.87 12.90
C TRP A 117 -11.87 0.72 12.68
N SER A 118 -12.72 0.38 13.66
CA SER A 118 -13.69 -0.70 13.54
C SER A 118 -14.80 -0.41 12.52
N GLU A 119 -15.12 0.88 12.35
CA GLU A 119 -16.08 1.38 11.36
C GLU A 119 -15.42 1.75 10.01
N SER A 120 -14.10 1.54 9.88
CA SER A 120 -13.37 1.86 8.65
C SER A 120 -13.80 0.95 7.51
N SER A 121 -13.82 1.48 6.28
CA SER A 121 -14.16 0.68 5.11
C SER A 121 -13.18 -0.48 4.93
N ILE A 122 -11.93 -0.33 5.37
CA ILE A 122 -10.96 -1.43 5.38
C ILE A 122 -11.41 -2.59 6.25
N VAL A 123 -11.87 -2.34 7.48
CA VAL A 123 -12.33 -3.41 8.37
C VAL A 123 -13.64 -4.01 7.86
N LEU A 124 -14.58 -3.17 7.43
CA LEU A 124 -15.89 -3.60 6.95
C LEU A 124 -15.81 -4.40 5.65
N ASN A 125 -14.89 -4.02 4.75
CA ASN A 125 -14.63 -4.75 3.51
C ASN A 125 -13.67 -5.93 3.71
N HIS A 126 -12.95 -6.01 4.84
CA HIS A 126 -12.19 -7.20 5.23
C HIS A 126 -13.11 -8.30 5.78
N LYS A 127 -14.28 -8.50 5.16
CA LYS A 127 -14.99 -9.76 5.30
C LYS A 127 -14.18 -10.79 4.54
N SER A 128 -13.45 -11.62 5.31
CA SER A 128 -12.83 -12.82 4.79
C SER A 128 -13.93 -13.67 4.16
N THR A 129 -14.02 -13.68 2.84
CA THR A 129 -14.75 -14.74 2.14
C THR A 129 -13.89 -15.98 2.22
N GLU A 130 -14.05 -16.71 3.31
CA GLU A 130 -13.56 -18.08 3.45
C GLU A 130 -14.40 -18.96 2.52
N THR A 131 -14.10 -18.91 1.23
CA THR A 131 -14.72 -19.80 0.26
C THR A 131 -14.00 -21.12 0.33
N SER A 132 -14.44 -22.01 1.22
CA SER A 132 -14.04 -23.41 1.18
C SER A 132 -14.60 -24.01 -0.12
N LYS A 133 -13.80 -24.09 -1.17
CA LYS A 133 -14.21 -24.81 -2.39
C LYS A 133 -14.08 -26.30 -2.12
N LYS A 134 -15.18 -26.94 -1.73
CA LYS A 134 -15.29 -28.39 -1.70
C LYS A 134 -15.19 -28.92 -3.14
N ARG A 135 -13.99 -29.26 -3.59
CA ARG A 135 -13.78 -29.98 -4.85
C ARG A 135 -13.81 -31.48 -4.55
N GLY A 136 -14.60 -32.22 -5.32
CA GLY A 136 -14.51 -33.68 -5.32
C GLY A 136 -13.09 -34.11 -5.69
N ARG A 137 -12.72 -35.34 -5.35
CA ARG A 137 -11.40 -35.89 -5.67
C ARG A 137 -11.56 -37.13 -6.53
N TYR A 138 -10.57 -37.38 -7.38
CA TYR A 138 -10.42 -38.68 -8.00
C TYR A 138 -9.85 -39.68 -7.00
N VAL A 139 -10.61 -40.73 -6.70
CA VAL A 139 -10.28 -41.81 -5.76
C VAL A 139 -10.11 -43.10 -6.55
N MET A 140 -9.16 -43.94 -6.14
CA MET A 140 -9.02 -45.30 -6.68
C MET A 140 -10.02 -46.21 -5.98
N LYS A 141 -11.00 -46.75 -6.72
CA LYS A 141 -11.98 -47.72 -6.18
C LYS A 141 -11.81 -49.08 -6.85
N PRO A 142 -11.89 -50.18 -6.09
CA PRO A 142 -11.82 -51.51 -6.68
C PRO A 142 -13.04 -51.79 -7.57
N TYR A 143 -12.80 -52.53 -8.65
CA TYR A 143 -13.82 -52.89 -9.63
C TYR A 143 -15.03 -53.58 -9.00
N ARG A 144 -14.81 -54.44 -8.01
CA ARG A 144 -15.86 -55.07 -7.21
C ARG A 144 -16.83 -54.06 -6.59
N THR A 145 -16.33 -52.98 -5.98
CA THR A 145 -17.17 -51.94 -5.37
C THR A 145 -17.99 -51.20 -6.42
N LEU A 146 -17.43 -50.94 -7.60
CA LEU A 146 -18.15 -50.30 -8.70
C LEU A 146 -19.24 -51.22 -9.29
N LYS A 147 -18.99 -52.53 -9.32
CA LYS A 147 -19.96 -53.56 -9.73
C LYS A 147 -21.12 -53.68 -8.74
N GLU A 148 -20.85 -53.56 -7.44
CA GLU A 148 -21.87 -53.53 -6.39
C GLU A 148 -22.71 -52.25 -6.45
N LEU A 149 -22.10 -51.08 -6.70
CA LEU A 149 -22.78 -49.79 -6.72
C LEU A 149 -23.59 -49.52 -8.00
N HIS A 150 -23.06 -49.87 -9.17
CA HIS A 150 -23.64 -49.48 -10.46
C HIS A 150 -24.15 -50.68 -11.29
N GLY A 151 -23.88 -51.90 -10.84
CA GLY A 151 -24.18 -53.13 -11.57
C GLY A 151 -23.09 -53.51 -12.58
N LYS A 152 -23.03 -54.80 -12.92
CA LYS A 152 -21.98 -55.41 -13.76
C LYS A 152 -21.83 -54.73 -15.13
N GLY A 153 -22.93 -54.54 -15.86
CA GLY A 153 -22.87 -53.98 -17.20
C GLY A 153 -22.35 -52.53 -17.26
N MET A 154 -22.65 -51.71 -16.24
CA MET A 154 -22.13 -50.35 -16.16
C MET A 154 -20.68 -50.32 -15.72
N ALA A 155 -20.29 -51.17 -14.77
CA ALA A 155 -18.91 -51.29 -14.33
C ALA A 155 -17.99 -51.74 -15.48
N GLU A 156 -18.39 -52.73 -16.29
CA GLU A 156 -17.64 -53.15 -17.50
C GLU A 156 -17.46 -52.01 -18.50
N LYS A 157 -18.52 -51.25 -18.80
CA LYS A 157 -18.44 -50.09 -19.69
C LYS A 157 -17.52 -49.00 -19.15
N LEU A 158 -17.56 -48.75 -17.83
CA LEU A 158 -16.70 -47.77 -17.18
C LEU A 158 -15.23 -48.20 -17.26
N LEU A 159 -14.96 -49.49 -17.04
CA LEU A 159 -13.63 -50.06 -17.15
C LEU A 159 -13.07 -49.90 -18.58
N GLN A 160 -13.82 -50.31 -19.60
CA GLN A 160 -13.41 -50.17 -21.00
C GLN A 160 -13.09 -48.71 -21.35
N ARG A 161 -13.97 -47.79 -20.96
CA ARG A 161 -13.76 -46.35 -21.18
C ARG A 161 -12.48 -45.83 -20.51
N LYS A 162 -12.17 -46.30 -19.30
CA LYS A 162 -10.95 -45.89 -18.56
C LYS A 162 -9.69 -46.45 -19.19
N GLN A 163 -9.73 -47.69 -19.69
CA GLN A 163 -8.63 -48.29 -20.45
C GLN A 163 -8.38 -47.55 -21.77
N GLU A 164 -9.45 -47.15 -22.48
CA GLU A 164 -9.34 -46.32 -23.68
C GLU A 164 -8.73 -44.94 -23.38
N GLN A 165 -9.13 -44.29 -22.28
CA GLN A 165 -8.55 -43.02 -21.84
C GLN A 165 -7.06 -43.13 -21.55
N GLN A 166 -6.63 -44.22 -20.89
CA GLN A 166 -5.22 -44.47 -20.61
C GLN A 166 -4.43 -44.72 -21.89
N ARG A 167 -4.97 -45.53 -22.82
CA ARG A 167 -4.34 -45.78 -24.12
C ARG A 167 -4.19 -44.51 -24.96
N ALA A 168 -5.16 -43.59 -24.90
CA ALA A 168 -5.16 -42.37 -25.69
C ALA A 168 -4.16 -41.30 -25.18
N LYS A 169 -3.92 -41.24 -23.87
CA LYS A 169 -3.11 -40.17 -23.26
C LYS A 169 -1.62 -40.50 -23.08
N GLY A 170 -1.25 -41.78 -23.15
CA GLY A 170 0.13 -42.23 -22.97
C GLY A 170 0.65 -42.05 -21.53
N ASP A 171 1.97 -42.22 -21.33
CA ASP A 171 2.62 -42.23 -20.00
C ASP A 171 2.70 -40.87 -19.29
N ALA A 172 2.21 -39.80 -19.92
CA ALA A 172 2.31 -38.44 -19.38
C ALA A 172 1.25 -38.14 -18.30
N GLU A 173 0.14 -38.88 -18.28
CA GLU A 173 -0.92 -38.69 -17.29
C GLU A 173 -1.00 -39.85 -16.29
N PRO A 174 -1.46 -39.59 -15.05
CA PRO A 174 -1.64 -40.61 -14.04
C PRO A 174 -2.58 -41.74 -14.50
N ASN A 175 -2.19 -42.98 -14.21
CA ASN A 175 -2.91 -44.19 -14.60
C ASN A 175 -4.39 -44.14 -14.18
N TRP A 176 -5.28 -44.43 -15.14
CA TRP A 176 -6.73 -44.49 -14.91
C TRP A 176 -7.17 -45.85 -14.38
N VAL A 177 -6.40 -46.90 -14.69
CA VAL A 177 -6.59 -48.28 -14.25
C VAL A 177 -5.25 -48.78 -13.73
N GLU A 178 -5.25 -49.36 -12.54
CA GLU A 178 -4.06 -49.89 -11.89
C GLU A 178 -4.36 -51.26 -11.29
N ALA A 179 -3.38 -52.17 -11.34
CA ALA A 179 -3.49 -53.46 -10.69
C ALA A 179 -3.40 -53.27 -9.16
N HIS A 180 -4.15 -54.06 -8.40
CA HIS A 180 -4.03 -54.01 -6.95
C HIS A 180 -2.65 -54.53 -6.52
N PRO A 181 -1.93 -53.86 -5.60
CA PRO A 181 -0.58 -54.29 -5.19
C PRO A 181 -0.56 -55.72 -4.63
N ASP A 182 -1.58 -56.09 -3.85
CA ASP A 182 -1.66 -57.42 -3.24
C ASP A 182 -2.24 -58.51 -4.15
N PHE A 183 -3.01 -58.13 -5.18
CA PHE A 183 -3.75 -59.06 -6.05
C PHE A 183 -3.68 -58.63 -7.52
N PRO A 184 -2.48 -58.64 -8.14
CA PRO A 184 -2.30 -58.10 -9.48
C PRO A 184 -3.06 -58.87 -10.56
N ASP A 185 -3.27 -60.18 -10.35
CA ASP A 185 -3.87 -61.07 -11.35
C ASP A 185 -5.40 -61.16 -11.26
N VAL A 186 -6.02 -60.58 -10.20
CA VAL A 186 -7.46 -60.73 -9.95
C VAL A 186 -8.21 -59.49 -10.42
N GLN A 187 -8.95 -59.62 -11.52
CA GLN A 187 -9.69 -58.52 -12.16
C GLN A 187 -10.67 -57.80 -11.21
N ASP A 188 -11.31 -58.53 -10.29
CA ASP A 188 -12.27 -57.96 -9.34
C ASP A 188 -11.64 -56.95 -8.36
N TYR A 189 -10.32 -57.03 -8.13
CA TYR A 189 -9.57 -56.11 -7.26
C TYR A 189 -8.89 -54.97 -8.01
N MET A 190 -8.99 -54.94 -9.34
CA MET A 190 -8.37 -53.88 -10.14
C MET A 190 -8.93 -52.51 -9.73
N LEU A 191 -8.04 -51.54 -9.58
CA LEU A 191 -8.35 -50.22 -9.07
C LEU A 191 -8.64 -49.27 -10.23
N LEU A 192 -9.81 -48.62 -10.20
CA LEU A 192 -10.22 -47.64 -11.20
C LEU A 192 -10.27 -46.25 -10.57
N ARG A 193 -9.71 -45.27 -11.28
CA ARG A 193 -9.75 -43.88 -10.87
C ARG A 193 -11.09 -43.25 -11.21
N VAL A 194 -11.91 -42.98 -10.19
CA VAL A 194 -13.27 -42.44 -10.33
C VAL A 194 -13.40 -41.12 -9.58
N TRP A 195 -14.13 -40.18 -10.16
CA TRP A 195 -14.48 -38.93 -9.47
C TRP A 195 -15.49 -39.23 -8.37
N ASP A 196 -15.12 -38.98 -7.12
CA ASP A 196 -16.02 -39.09 -5.99
C ASP A 196 -16.40 -37.70 -5.48
N SER A 197 -17.71 -37.41 -5.53
CA SER A 197 -18.29 -36.17 -4.99
C SER A 197 -18.51 -36.22 -3.48
N THR A 198 -18.34 -37.39 -2.85
CA THR A 198 -18.54 -37.55 -1.40
C THR A 198 -17.23 -37.43 -0.63
N GLU A 199 -16.10 -37.73 -1.26
CA GLU A 199 -14.77 -37.48 -0.72
C GLU A 199 -14.27 -36.10 -1.15
N PHE A 200 -14.09 -35.21 -0.18
CA PHE A 200 -13.59 -33.86 -0.41
C PHE A 200 -12.14 -33.77 0.06
N SER A 201 -11.29 -33.20 -0.79
CA SER A 201 -10.01 -32.64 -0.33
C SER A 201 -10.30 -31.23 0.15
N GLU A 202 -10.18 -30.98 1.46
CA GLU A 202 -10.13 -29.61 1.98
C GLU A 202 -8.76 -29.03 1.61
N GLU A 203 -8.62 -28.55 0.38
CA GLU A 203 -7.58 -27.59 0.05
C GLU A 203 -8.07 -26.24 0.57
N GLU A 204 -7.55 -25.84 1.74
CA GLU A 204 -7.72 -24.49 2.26
C GLU A 204 -7.00 -23.48 1.36
N GLU A 205 -7.62 -23.10 0.25
CA GLU A 205 -7.23 -21.90 -0.48
C GLU A 205 -7.74 -20.68 0.28
N THR A 206 -6.93 -20.13 1.18
CA THR A 206 -7.20 -18.83 1.81
C THR A 206 -6.97 -17.70 0.78
N SER A 207 -7.86 -17.59 -0.21
CA SER A 207 -7.76 -16.51 -1.20
C SER A 207 -8.30 -15.21 -0.60
N THR A 208 -7.40 -14.35 -0.14
CA THR A 208 -7.77 -13.01 0.35
C THR A 208 -8.02 -12.08 -0.85
N SER A 209 -9.20 -12.13 -1.46
CA SER A 209 -9.54 -11.19 -2.54
C SER A 209 -9.91 -9.83 -1.97
N LYS A 210 -8.99 -8.85 -1.99
CA LYS A 210 -9.27 -7.45 -1.62
C LYS A 210 -9.75 -6.68 -2.87
N SER A 211 -11.06 -6.56 -3.07
CA SER A 211 -11.60 -5.61 -4.05
C SER A 211 -11.81 -4.25 -3.37
N HIS A 212 -10.81 -3.38 -3.44
CA HIS A 212 -11.00 -1.98 -3.04
C HIS A 212 -11.76 -1.24 -4.15
N LYS A 213 -13.10 -1.30 -4.09
CA LYS A 213 -13.96 -0.33 -4.77
C LYS A 213 -14.36 0.73 -3.74
N VAL A 214 -13.53 1.76 -3.63
CA VAL A 214 -13.88 2.95 -2.83
C VAL A 214 -14.69 3.87 -3.74
N GLU A 215 -16.00 3.67 -3.78
CA GLU A 215 -16.94 4.68 -4.28
C GLU A 215 -17.25 5.63 -3.12
N ALA A 216 -16.25 6.41 -2.70
CA ALA A 216 -16.44 7.41 -1.66
C ALA A 216 -17.11 8.64 -2.29
N ASN A 217 -18.42 8.75 -2.09
CA ASN A 217 -19.16 9.98 -2.35
C ASN A 217 -18.94 10.92 -1.15
N VAL A 218 -17.72 11.43 -1.02
CA VAL A 218 -17.36 12.42 0.00
C VAL A 218 -17.69 13.78 -0.58
N ASP A 219 -18.48 14.56 0.15
CA ASP A 219 -18.71 15.97 -0.15
C ASP A 219 -17.36 16.68 -0.14
N SER A 220 -16.84 16.93 -1.35
CA SER A 220 -15.39 16.88 -1.63
C SER A 220 -14.63 18.12 -1.17
N ASP A 221 -15.35 19.21 -0.88
CA ASP A 221 -14.74 20.53 -0.85
C ASP A 221 -14.10 20.85 0.49
N GLN A 222 -14.69 20.44 1.63
CA GLN A 222 -14.07 20.67 2.94
C GLN A 222 -12.86 19.74 3.18
N THR A 223 -12.98 18.46 2.83
CA THR A 223 -11.89 17.48 2.99
C THR A 223 -10.72 17.81 2.06
N ARG A 224 -10.98 18.25 0.81
CA ARG A 224 -9.92 18.71 -0.10
C ARG A 224 -9.24 19.98 0.38
N VAL A 225 -9.98 20.96 0.93
CA VAL A 225 -9.38 22.18 1.47
C VAL A 225 -8.50 21.87 2.68
N LEU A 226 -8.93 20.97 3.56
CA LEU A 226 -8.14 20.54 4.72
C LEU A 226 -6.83 19.84 4.30
N VAL A 227 -6.91 18.87 3.38
CA VAL A 227 -5.74 18.13 2.87
C VAL A 227 -4.79 19.05 2.09
N LYS A 228 -5.33 19.98 1.29
CA LYS A 228 -4.53 20.94 0.50
C LYS A 228 -3.86 22.01 1.38
N SER A 229 -4.53 22.49 2.42
CA SER A 229 -4.00 23.44 3.41
C SER A 229 -2.82 22.84 4.19
N MET A 230 -2.92 21.56 4.59
CA MET A 230 -1.82 20.87 5.26
C MET A 230 -0.62 20.55 4.36
N MET A 231 -0.80 20.46 3.04
CA MET A 231 0.25 20.05 2.11
C MET A 231 0.96 21.22 1.38
N GLY A 232 0.34 22.39 1.29
CA GLY A 232 0.90 23.54 0.55
C GLY A 232 1.96 24.34 1.30
N GLN A 233 2.09 24.19 2.62
CA GLN A 233 2.85 25.13 3.46
C GLN A 233 4.23 24.60 3.89
N ARG A 234 4.99 23.97 2.97
CA ARG A 234 6.38 23.54 3.26
C ARG A 234 7.44 23.95 2.25
N GLY A 235 7.12 24.84 1.33
CA GLY A 235 8.12 25.39 0.42
C GLY A 235 7.65 26.70 -0.18
N LEU A 236 8.08 27.81 0.43
CA LEU A 236 8.51 29.06 -0.20
C LEU A 236 8.70 30.09 0.92
N ALA A 237 9.94 30.58 1.04
CA ALA A 237 10.31 31.66 1.92
C ALA A 237 9.47 32.91 1.56
N SER A 238 8.65 33.37 2.50
CA SER A 238 8.08 34.71 2.45
C SER A 238 9.15 35.70 2.88
N GLY A 239 9.65 36.49 1.92
CA GLY A 239 10.25 37.78 2.25
C GLY A 239 9.19 38.65 2.93
N ALA A 240 9.44 39.00 4.19
CA ALA A 240 8.62 39.96 4.91
C ALA A 240 8.82 41.37 4.30
N PRO A 241 7.76 42.15 4.05
CA PRO A 241 7.92 43.56 3.73
C PRO A 241 8.41 44.31 4.98
N ALA A 242 9.34 45.23 4.76
CA ALA A 242 9.91 46.10 5.77
C ALA A 242 8.80 46.87 6.51
N ALA A 243 8.71 46.66 7.82
CA ALA A 243 7.89 47.48 8.71
C ALA A 243 8.55 48.87 8.87
N PRO A 244 7.76 49.96 8.96
CA PRO A 244 8.27 51.30 9.19
C PRO A 244 8.91 51.41 10.58
N ALA A 245 9.97 52.22 10.65
CA ALA A 245 10.83 52.43 11.81
C ALA A 245 10.03 52.78 13.08
N ALA A 246 9.86 51.80 13.96
CA ALA A 246 9.45 52.00 15.34
C ALA A 246 10.68 52.30 16.20
N ALA A 247 10.47 53.17 17.20
CA ALA A 247 11.45 53.71 18.13
C ALA A 247 12.41 52.66 18.73
N PRO A 248 13.64 53.05 19.11
CA PRO A 248 14.64 52.14 19.66
C PRO A 248 14.09 51.45 20.93
N PRO A 249 14.08 50.10 20.97
CA PRO A 249 13.68 49.40 22.18
C PRO A 249 14.69 49.64 23.29
N ALA A 250 14.17 49.84 24.50
CA ALA A 250 14.96 49.95 25.73
C ALA A 250 15.96 48.77 25.87
N PRO A 251 17.13 49.00 26.49
CA PRO A 251 18.16 47.97 26.66
C PRO A 251 17.59 46.78 27.42
N GLN A 252 17.38 45.66 26.70
CA GLN A 252 17.04 44.38 27.30
C GLN A 252 18.30 43.77 27.91
N ASP A 253 18.17 43.29 29.14
CA ASP A 253 19.22 42.53 29.84
C ASP A 253 19.74 41.37 28.98
N PRO A 254 21.05 41.06 29.04
CA PRO A 254 21.65 39.99 28.26
C PRO A 254 20.97 38.66 28.56
N ALA A 255 20.30 38.10 27.55
CA ALA A 255 19.65 36.80 27.64
C ALA A 255 20.66 35.75 28.15
N PRO A 256 20.27 34.90 29.12
CA PRO A 256 21.16 33.90 29.68
C PRO A 256 21.70 32.97 28.59
N PRO A 257 22.99 32.56 28.67
CA PRO A 257 23.61 31.71 27.66
C PRO A 257 22.79 30.44 27.48
N ARG A 258 22.26 30.25 26.26
CA ARG A 258 21.46 29.08 25.90
C ARG A 258 22.31 27.83 26.14
N ALA A 259 21.82 26.94 26.99
CA ALA A 259 22.47 25.66 27.26
C ALA A 259 22.79 24.93 25.95
N PRO A 260 24.00 24.33 25.80
CA PRO A 260 24.40 23.64 24.59
C PRO A 260 23.40 22.50 24.32
N LYS A 261 22.82 22.50 23.11
CA LYS A 261 21.93 21.43 22.67
C LYS A 261 22.73 20.13 22.64
N LYS A 262 22.34 19.16 23.47
CA LYS A 262 22.91 17.80 23.48
C LYS A 262 22.78 17.23 22.07
N SER A 263 23.89 17.07 21.35
CA SER A 263 23.90 16.37 20.07
C SER A 263 23.58 14.90 20.33
N ASN A 264 22.76 14.30 19.47
CA ASN A 264 22.41 12.90 19.60
C ASN A 264 23.62 12.06 19.15
N PRO A 265 24.19 11.19 20.01
CA PRO A 265 25.44 10.46 19.73
C PRO A 265 25.37 9.42 18.60
N TYR A 266 24.21 9.28 17.95
CA TYR A 266 23.95 8.33 16.85
C TYR A 266 23.57 9.02 15.54
N SER A 267 24.14 10.18 15.26
CA SER A 267 23.75 10.95 14.07
C SER A 267 24.19 10.25 12.78
N PHE A 268 25.38 9.66 12.75
CA PHE A 268 25.91 8.96 11.56
C PHE A 268 25.14 7.69 11.21
N ALA A 269 24.86 6.84 12.20
CA ALA A 269 24.12 5.59 11.99
C ALA A 269 22.73 5.85 11.35
N LYS A 270 22.05 6.92 11.79
CA LYS A 270 20.76 7.32 11.23
C LYS A 270 20.88 7.84 9.80
N VAL A 271 21.89 8.66 9.50
CA VAL A 271 22.12 9.19 8.16
C VAL A 271 22.44 8.05 7.19
N ILE A 272 23.31 7.12 7.56
CA ILE A 272 23.67 5.96 6.74
C ILE A 272 22.47 5.08 6.48
N SER A 273 21.71 4.74 7.52
CA SER A 273 20.48 3.94 7.36
C SER A 273 19.50 4.60 6.39
N GLY A 274 19.33 5.93 6.49
CA GLY A 274 18.52 6.70 5.54
C GLY A 274 19.03 6.61 4.10
N LYS A 275 20.35 6.76 3.90
CA LYS A 275 20.99 6.66 2.58
C LYS A 275 20.91 5.25 2.00
N LEU A 276 21.08 4.22 2.84
CA LEU A 276 20.92 2.82 2.47
C LEU A 276 19.53 2.54 1.92
N SER A 277 18.50 3.09 2.59
CA SER A 277 17.11 2.98 2.14
C SER A 277 16.88 3.68 0.80
N VAL A 278 17.52 4.84 0.56
CA VAL A 278 17.42 5.55 -0.72
C VAL A 278 18.07 4.74 -1.84
N VAL A 279 19.30 4.27 -1.65
CA VAL A 279 20.03 3.45 -2.63
C VAL A 279 19.26 2.16 -2.95
N SER A 280 18.72 1.48 -1.93
CA SER A 280 17.90 0.26 -2.11
C SER A 280 16.60 0.53 -2.90
N GLY A 281 15.95 1.67 -2.64
CA GLY A 281 14.79 2.11 -3.42
C GLY A 281 15.15 2.34 -4.89
N LYS A 282 16.29 2.98 -5.17
CA LYS A 282 16.78 3.18 -6.55
C LYS A 282 17.14 1.87 -7.25
N LEU A 283 17.70 0.91 -6.54
CA LEU A 283 17.98 -0.41 -7.09
C LEU A 283 16.68 -1.14 -7.51
N THR A 284 15.63 -1.01 -6.70
CA THR A 284 14.29 -1.54 -7.04
C THR A 284 13.71 -0.83 -8.26
N ASP A 285 13.82 0.51 -8.32
CA ASP A 285 13.38 1.29 -9.47
C ASP A 285 14.08 0.82 -10.77
N VAL A 286 15.40 0.57 -10.73
CA VAL A 286 16.18 0.04 -11.88
C VAL A 286 15.62 -1.28 -12.38
N ILE A 287 15.32 -2.23 -11.48
CA ILE A 287 14.74 -3.54 -11.84
C ILE A 287 13.38 -3.35 -12.52
N CYS A 288 12.52 -2.46 -11.99
CA CYS A 288 11.23 -2.17 -12.61
C CYS A 288 11.37 -1.54 -14.01
N TRP A 289 12.38 -0.69 -14.23
CA TRP A 289 12.64 -0.10 -15.54
C TRP A 289 13.20 -1.11 -16.54
N GLU A 290 14.00 -2.09 -16.08
CA GLU A 290 14.49 -3.21 -16.90
C GLU A 290 13.32 -3.97 -17.54
N SER A 291 12.29 -4.32 -16.75
CA SER A 291 11.06 -4.96 -17.25
C SER A 291 10.27 -4.05 -18.21
N LYS A 292 10.12 -2.76 -17.88
CA LYS A 292 9.39 -1.81 -18.74
C LYS A 292 10.05 -1.61 -20.11
N ILE A 293 11.37 -1.59 -20.17
CA ILE A 293 12.10 -1.47 -21.45
C ILE A 293 11.89 -2.73 -22.28
N GLN A 294 11.90 -3.91 -21.65
CA GLN A 294 11.67 -5.18 -22.34
C GLN A 294 10.28 -5.21 -23.01
N GLU A 295 9.26 -4.73 -22.32
CA GLU A 295 7.86 -4.65 -22.79
C GLU A 295 7.58 -3.49 -23.78
N SER A 296 8.51 -2.55 -23.92
CA SER A 296 8.29 -1.35 -24.74
C SER A 296 8.30 -1.62 -26.25
N SER A 297 7.73 -0.69 -27.03
CA SER A 297 7.76 -0.71 -28.49
C SER A 297 9.00 -0.05 -29.10
N LEU A 298 10.07 0.15 -28.32
CA LEU A 298 11.33 0.71 -28.79
C LEU A 298 12.04 -0.25 -29.77
N SER A 299 12.91 0.29 -30.62
CA SER A 299 13.76 -0.55 -31.47
C SER A 299 14.71 -1.40 -30.62
N ASP A 300 15.07 -2.60 -31.11
CA ASP A 300 15.94 -3.52 -30.37
C ASP A 300 17.30 -2.91 -30.03
N GLN A 301 17.85 -2.08 -30.93
CA GLN A 301 19.10 -1.35 -30.69
C GLN A 301 18.96 -0.35 -29.53
N MET A 302 17.85 0.39 -29.45
CA MET A 302 17.60 1.31 -28.33
C MET A 302 17.35 0.55 -27.02
N LYS A 303 16.60 -0.56 -27.07
CA LYS A 303 16.38 -1.43 -25.89
C LYS A 303 17.71 -1.91 -25.34
N GLN A 304 18.60 -2.40 -26.21
CA GLN A 304 19.92 -2.88 -25.83
C GLN A 304 20.77 -1.77 -25.19
N GLY A 305 20.83 -0.58 -25.81
CA GLY A 305 21.57 0.55 -25.26
C GLY A 305 21.07 0.99 -23.88
N TYR A 306 19.74 1.03 -23.67
CA TYR A 306 19.19 1.34 -22.35
C TYR A 306 19.42 0.22 -21.32
N LYS A 307 19.38 -1.04 -21.76
CA LYS A 307 19.66 -2.19 -20.89
C LYS A 307 21.10 -2.16 -20.39
N GLU A 308 22.07 -1.86 -21.25
CA GLU A 308 23.48 -1.73 -20.88
C GLU A 308 23.73 -0.59 -19.89
N GLU A 309 23.15 0.59 -20.14
CA GLU A 309 23.23 1.72 -19.22
C GLU A 309 22.58 1.42 -17.87
N LEU A 310 21.39 0.81 -17.85
CA LEU A 310 20.74 0.41 -16.60
C LEU A 310 21.55 -0.64 -15.85
N LEU A 311 22.14 -1.62 -16.53
CA LEU A 311 22.98 -2.65 -15.91
C LEU A 311 24.21 -2.02 -15.25
N LYS A 312 24.87 -1.08 -15.94
CA LYS A 312 25.99 -0.32 -15.40
C LYS A 312 25.60 0.44 -14.12
N ARG A 313 24.43 1.07 -14.10
CA ARG A 313 23.94 1.81 -12.92
C ARG A 313 23.48 0.88 -11.79
N LYS A 314 22.88 -0.27 -12.12
CA LYS A 314 22.53 -1.34 -11.18
C LYS A 314 23.76 -1.80 -10.41
N GLN A 315 24.84 -2.11 -11.12
CA GLN A 315 26.09 -2.56 -10.52
C GLN A 315 26.71 -1.48 -9.63
N GLY A 316 26.76 -0.23 -10.09
CA GLY A 316 27.27 0.86 -9.24
C GLY A 316 26.45 1.07 -7.97
N LEU A 317 25.11 0.98 -8.05
CA LEU A 317 24.22 1.10 -6.88
C LEU A 317 24.41 -0.08 -5.91
N GLN A 318 24.60 -1.29 -6.43
CA GLN A 318 24.92 -2.48 -5.62
C GLN A 318 26.25 -2.31 -4.88
N ASN A 319 27.33 -1.94 -5.59
CA ASN A 319 28.64 -1.73 -4.98
C ASN A 319 28.58 -0.65 -3.89
N THR A 320 27.86 0.45 -4.15
CA THR A 320 27.70 1.54 -3.16
C THR A 320 26.90 1.08 -1.94
N ARG A 321 25.83 0.29 -2.15
CA ARG A 321 25.04 -0.29 -1.06
C ARG A 321 25.91 -1.20 -0.20
N GLU A 322 26.64 -2.13 -0.80
CA GLU A 322 27.51 -3.07 -0.09
C GLU A 322 28.58 -2.32 0.72
N ALA A 323 29.19 -1.27 0.14
CA ALA A 323 30.16 -0.45 0.85
C ALA A 323 29.54 0.30 2.05
N LEU A 324 28.33 0.84 1.91
CA LEU A 324 27.60 1.47 3.02
C LEU A 324 27.19 0.45 4.10
N GLU A 325 26.74 -0.76 3.72
CA GLU A 325 26.40 -1.83 4.67
C GLU A 325 27.64 -2.31 5.45
N ALA A 326 28.77 -2.48 4.75
CA ALA A 326 30.04 -2.87 5.36
C ALA A 326 30.56 -1.80 6.34
N TRP A 327 30.50 -0.52 5.95
CA TRP A 327 30.88 0.59 6.83
C TRP A 327 29.95 0.65 8.04
N TYR A 328 28.63 0.56 7.83
CA TYR A 328 27.62 0.59 8.90
C TYR A 328 27.86 -0.53 9.91
N THR A 329 28.08 -1.75 9.43
CA THR A 329 28.32 -2.91 10.30
C THR A 329 29.58 -2.71 11.15
N SER A 330 30.67 -2.24 10.53
CA SER A 330 31.95 -1.99 11.21
C SER A 330 31.89 -0.90 12.27
N ASN A 331 31.02 0.11 12.10
CA ASN A 331 30.98 1.30 12.96
C ASN A 331 29.69 1.43 13.78
N SER A 332 28.76 0.47 13.70
CA SER A 332 27.44 0.53 14.36
C SER A 332 27.49 0.65 15.88
N ARG A 333 28.61 0.28 16.50
CA ARG A 333 28.82 0.30 17.96
C ARG A 333 29.66 1.49 18.43
N THR A 334 30.28 2.22 17.51
CA THR A 334 31.16 3.36 17.81
C THR A 334 30.31 4.62 17.96
N THR A 335 30.57 5.44 18.97
CA THR A 335 29.89 6.73 19.10
C THR A 335 30.48 7.74 18.11
N ASP A 336 29.72 8.78 17.76
CA ASP A 336 30.18 9.85 16.84
C ASP A 336 31.50 10.53 17.31
N GLU A 337 31.74 10.56 18.64
CA GLU A 337 32.94 11.15 19.25
C GLU A 337 34.17 10.24 19.09
N ASP A 338 33.98 8.92 19.16
CA ASP A 338 35.06 7.91 19.10
C ASP A 338 35.48 7.55 17.66
N LEU A 339 34.79 8.07 16.65
CA LEU A 339 35.12 7.80 15.25
C LEU A 339 36.44 8.48 14.85
N SER A 340 37.38 7.66 14.35
CA SER A 340 38.66 8.14 13.82
C SER A 340 38.44 9.10 12.64
N GLU A 341 39.37 10.05 12.45
CA GLU A 341 39.31 10.97 11.30
C GLU A 341 39.31 10.22 9.97
N SER A 342 40.06 9.12 9.88
CA SER A 342 40.07 8.25 8.70
C SER A 342 38.69 7.64 8.40
N ALA A 343 37.95 7.21 9.43
CA ALA A 343 36.61 6.66 9.27
C ALA A 343 35.59 7.74 8.89
N LYS A 344 35.74 8.97 9.41
CA LYS A 344 34.93 10.14 9.04
C LYS A 344 35.13 10.51 7.56
N THR A 345 36.37 10.61 7.10
CA THR A 345 36.69 10.87 5.69
C THR A 345 36.18 9.76 4.77
N SER A 346 36.33 8.49 5.17
CA SER A 346 35.77 7.35 4.43
C SER A 346 34.24 7.44 4.33
N TYR A 347 33.56 7.80 5.42
CA TYR A 347 32.12 8.00 5.45
C TYR A 347 31.65 9.12 4.51
N GLU A 348 32.29 10.29 4.57
CA GLU A 348 31.95 11.41 3.69
C GLU A 348 32.16 11.06 2.21
N SER A 349 33.23 10.34 1.90
CA SER A 349 33.49 9.82 0.55
C SER A 349 32.37 8.89 0.08
N LEU A 350 31.94 7.94 0.92
CA LEU A 350 30.83 7.02 0.59
C LEU A 350 29.51 7.75 0.39
N LEU A 351 29.24 8.78 1.19
CA LEU A 351 28.05 9.63 1.00
C LEU A 351 28.09 10.38 -0.33
N GLY A 352 29.23 10.96 -0.68
CA GLY A 352 29.43 11.63 -1.96
C GLY A 352 29.23 10.66 -3.14
N GLN A 353 29.76 9.43 -3.05
CA GLN A 353 29.55 8.39 -4.06
C GLN A 353 28.06 8.03 -4.20
N ALA A 354 27.36 7.84 -3.09
CA ALA A 354 25.93 7.54 -3.08
C ALA A 354 25.06 8.66 -3.69
N GLU A 355 25.42 9.92 -3.45
CA GLU A 355 24.74 11.07 -4.04
C GLU A 355 25.01 11.20 -5.54
N SER A 356 26.28 11.09 -5.93
CA SER A 356 26.70 11.12 -7.34
C SER A 356 25.98 10.07 -8.17
N ILE A 357 25.98 8.81 -7.73
CA ILE A 357 25.32 7.73 -8.48
C ILE A 357 23.79 7.88 -8.53
N THR A 358 23.19 8.45 -7.48
CA THR A 358 21.74 8.72 -7.44
C THR A 358 21.36 9.84 -8.42
N LEU A 359 22.19 10.89 -8.52
CA LEU A 359 22.02 11.98 -9.46
C LEU A 359 22.18 11.52 -10.91
N ASP A 360 23.21 10.73 -11.18
CA ASP A 360 23.45 10.13 -12.48
C ASP A 360 22.27 9.25 -12.93
N TYR A 361 21.77 8.40 -12.02
CA TYR A 361 20.59 7.58 -12.28
C TYR A 361 19.35 8.45 -12.58
N ALA A 362 19.15 9.54 -11.85
CA ALA A 362 18.08 10.48 -12.13
C ALA A 362 18.22 11.15 -13.51
N GLY A 363 19.45 11.43 -13.95
CA GLY A 363 19.77 11.90 -15.30
C GLY A 363 19.33 10.92 -16.37
N LEU A 364 19.66 9.63 -16.22
CA LEU A 364 19.23 8.56 -17.12
C LEU A 364 17.70 8.45 -17.20
N LEU A 365 17.00 8.53 -16.05
CA LEU A 365 15.54 8.46 -16.06
C LEU A 365 14.87 9.63 -16.80
N LYS A 366 15.50 10.81 -16.83
CA LYS A 366 14.97 11.96 -17.59
C LYS A 366 15.01 11.73 -19.10
N THR A 367 16.00 11.00 -19.60
CA THR A 367 16.08 10.64 -21.03
C THR A 367 15.21 9.44 -21.38
N LEU A 368 15.05 8.51 -20.44
CA LEU A 368 14.27 7.28 -20.64
C LEU A 368 12.75 7.52 -20.67
N LYS A 369 12.23 8.32 -19.72
CA LYS A 369 10.77 8.51 -19.52
C LYS A 369 10.02 9.01 -20.76
N PRO A 370 10.50 10.04 -21.50
CA PRO A 370 9.80 10.54 -22.70
C PRO A 370 9.69 9.50 -23.80
N ASN A 371 10.67 8.60 -23.91
CA ASN A 371 10.73 7.57 -24.96
C ASN A 371 9.84 6.35 -24.66
N LEU A 372 9.51 6.13 -23.38
CA LEU A 372 8.67 5.03 -22.92
C LEU A 372 7.21 5.44 -22.67
N ALA A 373 6.91 6.74 -22.67
CA ALA A 373 5.53 7.18 -22.62
C ALA A 373 4.81 6.59 -23.84
N PRO A 374 3.68 5.88 -23.67
CA PRO A 374 2.88 5.48 -24.82
C PRO A 374 2.64 6.73 -25.65
N ALA A 375 2.66 6.63 -26.98
CA ALA A 375 2.35 7.73 -27.88
C ALA A 375 0.89 8.14 -27.65
N SER A 376 0.61 8.75 -26.51
CA SER A 376 -0.70 9.19 -26.07
C SER A 376 -1.07 10.22 -27.11
N ALA A 377 -1.99 9.81 -27.98
CA ALA A 377 -2.54 10.51 -29.12
C ALA A 377 -2.05 11.96 -29.13
N LYS A 378 -0.99 12.25 -29.91
CA LYS A 378 -0.78 13.61 -30.42
C LYS A 378 -2.13 13.98 -31.00
N LYS A 379 -2.96 14.67 -30.21
CA LYS A 379 -4.28 15.14 -30.61
C LYS A 379 -4.01 15.83 -31.92
N LYS A 380 -4.66 15.34 -32.99
CA LYS A 380 -4.73 16.02 -34.28
C LYS A 380 -5.33 17.41 -34.01
N ALA A 381 -4.51 18.35 -33.59
CA ALA A 381 -4.73 19.77 -33.76
C ALA A 381 -4.35 20.07 -35.21
N SER A 382 -5.15 19.51 -36.13
CA SER A 382 -5.03 19.73 -37.55
C SER A 382 -6.44 20.06 -38.04
N SER A 383 -6.56 21.29 -38.55
CA SER A 383 -7.58 21.71 -39.48
C SER A 383 -9.01 21.90 -38.94
N LYS A 384 -9.25 23.03 -38.29
CA LYS A 384 -10.36 23.90 -38.73
C LYS A 384 -9.74 25.04 -39.52
N LYS A 385 -9.81 24.90 -40.84
CA LYS A 385 -9.73 26.00 -41.80
C LYS A 385 -11.10 26.68 -41.85
#